data_AF-A0A7S4NNV0-F1
#
_entry.id   AF-A0A7S4NNV0-F1
#
_cell.length_a   1.000
_cell.length_b   1.000
_cell.length_c   1.000
_cell.angle_alpha   90.00
_cell.angle_beta   90.00
_cell.angle_gamma   90.00
#
_symmetry.space_group_name_H-M   'P 1'
#
loop_
_entity.id
_entity.type
_entity.pdbx_description
1 polymer ?
#
loop_
_entity_poly.entity_id
_entity_poly.type
_entity_poly.pdbx_seq_one_letter_code
_entity_poly.pdbx_strand_id
1 'polypeptide(L)'
;RDKKKALLTEMKMLLLGAGDTGKSTLVKQIKLVYKSGFSQAEREIFRDIIATNTLIWMHSLINGVTTLNLTWGKKENEEASKQLVDQIEDRSLPSLDERFKILLKNR
;
A
#
# COMPACT_ATOMS: atom_id res chain seq x y z
N ARG A 1 -12.60 42.73 16.15
CA ARG A 1 -12.00 41.60 16.92
C ARG A 1 -11.65 40.43 15.98
N ASP A 2 -11.41 40.73 14.69
CA ASP A 2 -11.57 39.74 13.60
C ASP A 2 -10.26 39.29 12.96
N LYS A 3 -9.13 39.95 13.29
CA LYS A 3 -7.80 39.54 12.81
C LYS A 3 -7.20 38.36 13.58
N LYS A 4 -7.77 37.96 14.72
CA LYS A 4 -7.26 36.86 15.56
C LYS A 4 -7.67 35.46 15.06
N LYS A 5 -8.69 35.36 14.18
CA LYS A 5 -9.13 34.09 13.55
C LYS A 5 -8.30 33.70 12.33
N ALA A 6 -7.66 34.66 11.65
CA ALA A 6 -6.75 34.40 10.52
C ALA A 6 -5.38 33.82 10.96
N LEU A 7 -5.13 33.79 12.27
CA LEU A 7 -3.94 33.22 12.93
C LEU A 7 -4.18 31.80 13.46
N LEU A 8 -5.28 31.12 13.08
CA LEU A 8 -5.29 29.65 13.06
C LEU A 8 -4.33 29.21 11.96
N THR A 9 -3.07 29.33 12.33
CA THR A 9 -1.87 29.29 11.53
C THR A 9 -1.88 27.97 10.76
N GLU A 10 -1.73 28.01 9.45
CA GLU A 10 -1.43 26.81 8.67
C GLU A 10 -0.20 26.12 9.29
N MET A 11 -0.42 25.09 10.09
CA MET A 11 0.66 24.32 10.68
C MET A 11 1.14 23.33 9.62
N LYS A 12 2.21 23.71 8.91
CA LYS A 12 2.87 22.84 7.94
C LYS A 12 3.76 21.86 8.70
N MET A 13 3.47 20.57 8.57
CA MET A 13 4.23 19.49 9.19
C MET A 13 5.10 18.79 8.14
N LEU A 14 6.38 18.59 8.45
CA LEU A 14 7.30 17.77 7.67
C LEU A 14 7.64 16.50 8.46
N LEU A 15 7.35 15.34 7.88
CA LEU A 15 7.70 14.05 8.46
C LEU A 15 8.97 13.52 7.81
N LEU A 16 10.04 13.39 8.60
CA LEU A 16 11.35 12.87 8.17
C LEU A 16 11.55 11.46 8.72
N GLY A 17 12.28 10.63 7.98
CA GLY A 17 12.62 9.27 8.37
C GLY A 17 12.88 8.39 7.16
N ALA A 18 13.62 7.28 7.36
CA ALA A 18 13.92 6.29 6.32
C ALA A 18 12.65 5.76 5.62
N GLY A 19 12.79 5.20 4.42
CA GLY A 19 11.67 4.51 3.75
C GLY A 19 10.95 3.52 4.70
N ASP A 20 9.64 3.37 4.54
CA ASP A 20 8.82 2.39 5.27
C ASP A 20 8.73 2.50 6.80
N THR A 21 9.28 3.54 7.43
CA THR A 21 9.16 3.80 8.89
C THR A 21 7.75 4.19 9.36
N GLY A 22 6.72 4.02 8.52
CA GLY A 22 5.33 4.30 8.90
C GLY A 22 4.92 5.78 8.83
N LYS A 23 5.70 6.64 8.16
CA LYS A 23 5.34 8.07 7.97
C LYS A 23 3.95 8.24 7.36
N SER A 24 3.64 7.48 6.31
CA SER A 24 2.31 7.48 5.68
C SER A 24 1.22 6.96 6.63
N THR A 25 1.56 6.05 7.54
CA THR A 25 0.65 5.54 8.58
C THR A 25 0.29 6.65 9.56
N LEU A 26 1.28 7.42 10.04
CA LEU A 26 1.03 8.56 10.93
C LEU A 26 0.12 9.61 10.26
N VAL A 27 0.37 9.96 9.00
CA VAL A 27 -0.49 10.90 8.25
C VAL A 27 -1.92 10.38 8.13
N LYS A 28 -2.09 9.09 7.83
CA LYS A 28 -3.40 8.44 7.77
C LYS A 28 -4.13 8.52 9.11
N GLN A 29 -3.43 8.33 10.23
CA GLN A 29 -4.01 8.48 11.57
C GLN A 29 -4.43 9.93 11.87
N ILE A 30 -3.60 10.91 11.52
CA ILE A 30 -3.96 12.35 11.65
C ILE A 30 -5.23 12.66 10.86
N LYS A 31 -5.36 12.12 9.64
CA LYS A 31 -6.55 12.27 8.82
C LYS A 31 -7.79 11.61 9.46
N LEU A 32 -7.64 10.49 10.15
CA LEU A 32 -8.73 9.84 10.87
C LEU A 32 -9.20 10.65 12.09
N VAL A 33 -8.27 11.23 12.85
CA VAL A 33 -8.60 11.94 14.11
C VAL A 33 -9.09 13.37 13.87
N TYR A 34 -8.48 14.09 12.92
CA TYR A 34 -8.69 15.54 12.76
C TYR A 34 -9.41 15.96 11.47
N LYS A 35 -9.67 15.02 10.55
CA LYS A 35 -10.46 15.27 9.33
C LYS A 35 -11.65 14.30 9.28
N SER A 36 -12.51 14.45 8.29
CA SER A 36 -13.71 13.61 8.08
C SER A 36 -13.40 12.17 7.63
N GLY A 37 -12.22 11.62 7.96
CA GLY A 37 -11.78 10.30 7.52
C GLY A 37 -11.50 10.22 6.02
N PHE A 38 -11.62 9.02 5.44
CA PHE A 38 -11.38 8.75 4.01
C PHE A 38 -12.67 8.80 3.20
N SER A 39 -12.61 9.51 2.07
CA SER A 39 -13.70 9.57 1.09
C SER A 39 -13.92 8.22 0.38
N GLN A 40 -15.07 8.05 -0.26
CA GLN A 40 -15.38 6.84 -1.01
C GLN A 40 -14.36 6.56 -2.13
N ALA A 41 -14.01 7.59 -2.91
CA ALA A 41 -13.01 7.48 -3.98
C ALA A 41 -11.63 7.04 -3.45
N GLU A 42 -11.20 7.56 -2.29
CA GLU A 42 -9.95 7.12 -1.67
C GLU A 42 -10.01 5.66 -1.21
N ARG A 43 -11.15 5.19 -0.70
CA ARG A 43 -11.32 3.79 -0.28
C ARG A 43 -11.28 2.85 -1.47
N GLU A 44 -11.81 3.25 -2.63
CA GLU A 44 -11.72 2.48 -3.87
C GLU A 44 -10.27 2.35 -4.35
N ILE A 45 -9.53 3.46 -4.36
CA ILE A 45 -8.09 3.43 -4.67
C ILE A 45 -7.33 2.53 -3.68
N PHE A 46 -7.61 2.65 -2.38
CA PHE A 46 -6.95 1.79 -1.38
C PHE A 46 -7.31 0.32 -1.53
N ARG A 47 -8.55 0.00 -1.94
CA ARG A 47 -8.97 -1.38 -2.22
C ARG A 47 -8.09 -2.01 -3.30
N ASP A 48 -7.89 -1.31 -4.41
CA ASP A 48 -7.08 -1.82 -5.52
C ASP A 48 -5.61 -1.99 -5.11
N ILE A 49 -5.09 -1.05 -4.30
CA ILE A 49 -3.73 -1.13 -3.77
C ILE A 49 -3.57 -2.30 -2.81
N ILE A 50 -4.55 -2.55 -1.94
CA ILE A 50 -4.54 -3.69 -1.02
C ILE A 50 -4.58 -5.00 -1.80
N ALA A 51 -5.49 -5.15 -2.76
CA ALA A 51 -5.58 -6.34 -3.60
C ALA A 51 -4.27 -6.62 -4.34
N THR A 52 -3.69 -5.59 -4.95
CA THR A 52 -2.40 -5.68 -5.66
C THR A 52 -1.26 -6.04 -4.72
N ASN A 53 -1.17 -5.41 -3.53
CA ASN A 53 -0.17 -5.76 -2.53
C ASN A 53 -0.27 -7.22 -2.11
N THR A 54 -1.47 -7.70 -1.83
CA THR A 54 -1.68 -9.09 -1.42
C THR A 54 -1.14 -10.07 -2.45
N LEU A 55 -1.43 -9.84 -3.75
CA LEU A 55 -0.92 -10.68 -4.83
C LEU A 55 0.62 -10.66 -4.92
N ILE A 56 1.24 -9.48 -4.83
CA ILE A 56 2.70 -9.34 -4.88
C ILE A 56 3.37 -10.05 -3.69
N TRP A 57 2.80 -9.94 -2.49
CA TRP A 57 3.32 -10.63 -1.31
C TRP A 57 3.14 -12.14 -1.42
N MET A 58 2.01 -12.62 -1.95
CA MET A 58 1.81 -14.05 -2.24
C MET A 58 2.86 -14.57 -3.24
N HIS A 59 3.10 -13.84 -4.33
CA HIS A 59 4.14 -14.17 -5.30
C HIS A 59 5.55 -14.22 -4.66
N SER A 60 5.87 -13.23 -3.82
CA SER A 60 7.14 -13.19 -3.09
C SER A 60 7.30 -14.39 -2.15
N LEU A 61 6.23 -14.81 -1.46
CA LEU A 61 6.23 -15.98 -0.59
C LEU A 61 6.43 -17.27 -1.39
N ILE A 62 5.75 -17.43 -2.53
CA ILE A 62 5.91 -18.58 -3.43
C ILE A 62 7.35 -18.68 -3.92
N ASN A 63 7.93 -17.57 -4.38
CA ASN A 63 9.33 -17.53 -4.80
C ASN A 63 10.29 -17.84 -3.63
N GLY A 64 9.93 -17.42 -2.42
CA GLY A 64 10.64 -17.76 -1.19
C GLY A 64 10.70 -19.26 -0.93
N VAL A 65 9.62 -20.01 -1.21
CA VAL A 65 9.60 -21.49 -1.07
C VAL A 65 10.67 -22.12 -1.95
N THR A 66 10.76 -21.74 -3.22
CA THR A 66 11.80 -22.24 -4.14
C THR A 66 13.19 -21.77 -3.73
N THR A 67 13.35 -20.49 -3.39
CA THR A 67 14.65 -19.88 -3.03
C THR A 67 15.27 -20.52 -1.79
N LEU A 68 14.43 -20.87 -0.81
CA LEU A 68 14.84 -21.48 0.45
C LEU A 68 14.85 -23.02 0.39
N ASN A 69 14.61 -23.62 -0.78
CA ASN A 69 14.49 -25.07 -0.98
C ASN A 69 13.47 -25.73 -0.04
N LEU A 70 12.35 -25.05 0.23
CA LEU A 70 11.26 -25.56 1.04
C LEU A 70 10.31 -26.41 0.18
N THR A 71 9.70 -27.41 0.81
CA THR A 71 8.67 -28.24 0.17
C THR A 71 7.28 -27.79 0.56
N TRP A 72 6.33 -27.88 -0.37
CA TRP A 72 4.92 -27.66 -0.07
C TRP A 72 4.39 -28.75 0.87
N GLY A 73 3.66 -28.35 1.91
CA GLY A 73 3.04 -29.30 2.85
C GLY A 73 1.87 -30.09 2.25
N LYS A 74 1.34 -29.65 1.10
CA LYS A 74 0.19 -30.23 0.40
C LYS A 74 0.40 -30.08 -1.11
N LYS A 75 0.06 -31.11 -1.90
CA LYS A 75 0.20 -31.08 -3.36
C LYS A 75 -0.71 -30.02 -4.01
N GLU A 76 -1.89 -29.81 -3.43
CA GLU A 76 -2.85 -28.80 -3.89
C GLU A 76 -2.26 -27.38 -3.82
N ASN A 77 -1.44 -27.10 -2.80
CA ASN A 77 -0.79 -25.79 -2.65
C ASN A 77 0.31 -25.58 -3.69
N GLU A 78 1.02 -26.64 -4.07
CA GLU A 78 2.03 -26.58 -5.14
C GLU A 78 1.37 -26.23 -6.47
N GLU A 79 0.27 -26.90 -6.81
CA GLU A 79 -0.45 -26.65 -8.06
C GLU A 79 -1.08 -25.25 -8.08
N ALA A 80 -1.71 -24.83 -6.98
CA ALA A 80 -2.25 -23.48 -6.83
C ALA A 80 -1.15 -22.39 -6.93
N SER A 81 0.06 -22.66 -6.43
CA SER A 81 1.18 -21.71 -6.52
C SER A 81 1.61 -21.47 -7.96
N LYS A 82 1.66 -22.52 -8.79
CA LYS A 82 2.03 -22.43 -10.22
C LYS A 82 0.99 -21.60 -10.98
N GLN A 83 -0.30 -21.90 -10.77
CA GLN A 83 -1.39 -21.14 -11.40
C GLN A 83 -1.37 -19.65 -11.01
N LEU A 84 -1.05 -19.34 -9.75
CA LEU A 84 -0.99 -17.95 -9.29
C LEU A 84 0.18 -17.19 -9.93
N VAL A 85 1.35 -17.81 -10.06
CA VAL A 85 2.53 -17.21 -10.71
C VAL A 85 2.21 -16.87 -12.17
N ASP A 86 1.64 -17.82 -12.92
CA ASP A 86 1.27 -17.63 -14.33
C ASP A 86 0.28 -16.45 -14.50
N GLN A 87 -0.71 -16.33 -13.61
CA GLN A 87 -1.69 -15.23 -13.64
C GLN A 87 -1.10 -13.87 -13.27
N ILE A 88 -0.04 -13.85 -12.46
CA ILE A 88 0.64 -12.63 -12.03
C ILE A 88 1.61 -12.14 -13.11
N GLU A 89 2.32 -13.04 -13.80
CA GLU A 89 3.22 -12.67 -14.90
C GLU A 89 2.47 -12.10 -16.11
N ASP A 90 1.24 -12.59 -16.37
CA ASP A 90 0.38 -12.06 -17.45
C ASP A 90 -0.20 -10.67 -17.12
N ARG A 91 -0.40 -10.38 -15.83
CA ARG A 91 -0.75 -9.03 -15.37
C ARG A 91 0.51 -8.21 -15.26
N SER A 92 0.78 -7.31 -16.22
CA SER A 92 1.80 -6.26 -16.12
C SER A 92 1.59 -5.41 -14.84
N LEU A 93 2.06 -5.89 -13.69
CA LEU A 93 1.84 -5.26 -12.40
C LEU A 93 2.69 -3.98 -12.34
N PRO A 94 2.08 -2.84 -11.99
CA PRO A 94 2.83 -1.60 -11.90
C PRO A 94 3.90 -1.72 -10.82
N SER A 95 5.07 -1.14 -11.10
CA SER A 95 6.21 -1.14 -10.18
C SER A 95 5.84 -0.48 -8.85
N LEU A 96 6.55 -0.83 -7.77
CA LEU A 96 6.34 -0.24 -6.44
C LEU A 96 6.37 1.31 -6.51
N ASP A 97 7.25 1.87 -7.33
CA ASP A 97 7.39 3.31 -7.55
C ASP A 97 6.20 3.94 -8.28
N GLU A 98 5.64 3.28 -9.29
CA GLU A 98 4.43 3.75 -9.96
C GLU A 98 3.23 3.75 -9.02
N ARG A 99 3.17 2.78 -8.10
CA ARG A 99 2.12 2.66 -7.10
C ARG A 99 2.23 3.75 -6.03
N PHE A 100 3.44 4.06 -5.59
CA PHE A 100 3.68 5.23 -4.73
C PHE A 100 3.36 6.54 -5.44
N LYS A 101 3.66 6.65 -6.74
CA LYS A 101 3.27 7.81 -7.55
C LYS A 101 1.76 7.95 -7.64
N ILE A 102 0.99 6.89 -7.85
CA ILE A 102 -0.49 6.94 -7.84
C ILE A 102 -1.02 7.41 -6.48
N LEU A 103 -0.46 6.88 -5.39
CA LEU A 103 -0.80 7.29 -4.02
C LEU A 103 -0.46 8.75 -3.71
N LEU A 104 0.60 9.28 -4.32
CA LEU A 104 1.09 10.65 -4.07
C LEU A 104 0.55 11.69 -5.08
N LYS A 105 0.11 11.26 -6.26
CA LYS A 105 -0.41 12.13 -7.34
C LYS A 105 -1.88 12.53 -7.17
N ASN A 106 -2.67 11.84 -6.35
CA ASN A 106 -4.03 12.28 -5.99
C ASN A 106 -4.04 13.31 -4.85
N ARG A 107 -3.17 14.33 -4.94
CA ARG A 107 -3.24 15.54 -4.14
C ARG A 107 -3.91 16.66 -4.91
#